data_AF-A0A976FJZ8-F1
#
_entry.id   AF-A0A976FJZ8-F1
#
_cell.length_a   1.000
_cell.length_b   1.000
_cell.length_c   1.000
_cell.angle_alpha   90.00
_cell.angle_beta   90.00
_cell.angle_gamma   90.00
#
_symmetry.space_group_name_H-M   'P 1'
#
loop_
_entity.id
_entity.type
_entity.pdbx_description
1 polymer ?
#
loop_
_entity_poly.entity_id
_entity_poly.type
_entity_poly.pdbx_seq_one_letter_code
_entity_poly.pdbx_strand_id
1 'polypeptide(L)'
;MSKLALRDRALVPLRCCKKELPDDYVREAFRRHSDFAKYQQLVVEKDWKVSDLKSDAEYAATVIAVGAKQCPGCGIGVQRDFGCVHMACPNGHQFCYTCLGVWGTCKCPLIPEAELRAILGE
;
A
#
# COMPACT_ATOMS: atom_id res chain seq x y z
N MET A 1 -21.84 16.84 -0.96
CA MET A 1 -20.76 15.86 -1.29
C MET A 1 -21.01 14.48 -0.71
N SER A 2 -21.39 14.34 0.57
CA SER A 2 -21.60 13.02 1.22
C SER A 2 -22.56 12.07 0.49
N LYS A 3 -23.75 12.53 0.08
CA LYS A 3 -24.70 11.71 -0.71
C LYS A 3 -24.19 11.33 -2.11
N LEU A 4 -23.29 12.14 -2.69
CA LEU A 4 -22.74 11.87 -4.01
C LEU A 4 -21.75 10.69 -3.97
N ALA A 5 -20.97 10.58 -2.89
CA ALA A 5 -20.06 9.46 -2.66
C ALA A 5 -20.78 8.10 -2.52
N LEU A 6 -22.08 8.08 -2.17
CA LEU A 6 -22.89 6.85 -2.16
C LEU A 6 -23.27 6.32 -3.55
N ARG A 7 -23.04 7.14 -4.59
CA ARG A 7 -23.35 6.85 -5.99
C ARG A 7 -22.10 6.78 -6.85
N ASP A 8 -21.12 7.63 -6.57
CA ASP A 8 -19.85 7.70 -7.25
C ASP A 8 -18.71 7.18 -6.36
N ARG A 9 -18.20 5.99 -6.70
CA ARG A 9 -17.10 5.33 -5.99
C ARG A 9 -15.77 6.10 -6.08
N ALA A 10 -15.58 6.96 -7.08
CA ALA A 10 -14.37 7.78 -7.20
C ALA A 10 -14.26 8.83 -6.08
N LEU A 11 -15.39 9.20 -5.46
CA LEU A 11 -15.45 10.13 -4.34
C LEU A 11 -15.29 9.45 -2.97
N VAL A 12 -15.03 8.14 -2.96
CA VAL A 12 -14.73 7.37 -1.75
C VAL A 12 -13.21 7.12 -1.67
N PRO A 13 -12.55 7.35 -0.52
CA PRO A 13 -13.11 7.96 0.69
C PRO A 13 -13.41 9.45 0.49
N LEU A 14 -14.36 9.95 1.29
CA LEU A 14 -14.64 11.39 1.35
C LEU A 14 -13.37 12.12 1.81
N ARG A 15 -12.97 13.12 1.04
CA ARG A 15 -11.68 13.78 1.19
C ARG A 15 -11.78 15.28 0.91
N CYS A 16 -10.93 16.04 1.58
CA CYS A 16 -10.70 17.46 1.30
C CYS A 16 -9.21 17.63 1.00
N CYS A 17 -8.87 18.24 -0.14
CA CYS A 17 -7.47 18.43 -0.55
C CYS A 17 -6.63 17.14 -0.54
N LYS A 18 -7.22 16.01 -0.98
CA LYS A 18 -6.64 14.65 -0.98
C LYS A 18 -6.30 14.06 0.39
N LYS A 19 -6.78 14.69 1.47
CA LYS A 19 -6.74 14.12 2.82
C LYS A 19 -8.10 13.54 3.16
N GLU A 20 -8.11 12.32 3.68
CA GLU A 20 -9.32 11.65 4.14
C GLU A 20 -9.96 12.46 5.27
N LEU A 21 -11.29 12.55 5.24
CA LEU A 21 -12.05 13.13 6.33
C LEU A 21 -12.16 12.11 7.47
N PRO A 22 -12.04 12.55 8.74
CA PRO A 22 -12.28 11.68 9.90
C PRO A 22 -13.67 11.00 9.85
N ASP A 23 -13.73 9.75 10.29
CA ASP A 23 -14.95 8.92 10.17
C ASP A 23 -16.13 9.48 10.97
N ASP A 24 -15.87 10.10 12.11
CA ASP A 24 -16.85 10.83 12.93
C ASP A 24 -17.47 12.01 12.16
N TYR A 25 -16.67 12.80 11.45
CA TYR A 25 -17.15 13.91 10.61
C TYR A 25 -17.97 13.37 9.43
N VAL A 26 -17.54 12.25 8.85
CA VAL A 26 -18.28 11.59 7.77
C VAL A 26 -19.63 11.07 8.26
N ARG A 27 -19.66 10.44 9.44
CA ARG A 27 -20.87 9.94 10.07
C ARG A 27 -21.89 11.05 10.33
N GLU A 28 -21.45 12.18 10.87
CA GLU A 28 -22.29 13.36 11.09
C GLU A 28 -22.82 13.98 9.80
N ALA A 29 -22.06 13.88 8.70
CA ALA A 29 -22.47 14.36 7.39
C ALA A 29 -23.58 13.50 6.73
N PHE A 30 -23.87 12.32 7.26
CA PHE A 30 -24.96 11.44 6.81
C PHE A 30 -26.18 11.54 7.73
N ARG A 31 -27.34 11.84 7.14
CA ARG A 31 -28.60 11.99 7.90
C ARG A 31 -29.20 10.64 8.33
N ARG A 32 -28.86 9.54 7.66
CA ARG A 32 -29.42 8.21 7.91
C ARG A 32 -28.29 7.26 8.26
N HIS A 33 -28.48 6.44 9.30
CA HIS A 33 -27.52 5.41 9.67
C HIS A 33 -27.24 4.41 8.54
N SER A 34 -28.26 4.10 7.73
CA SER A 34 -28.13 3.24 6.54
C SER A 34 -27.18 3.81 5.47
N ASP A 35 -27.12 5.15 5.34
CA ASP A 35 -26.26 5.81 4.36
C ASP A 35 -24.79 5.71 4.79
N PHE A 36 -24.52 5.88 6.08
CA PHE A 36 -23.19 5.72 6.64
C PHE A 36 -22.69 4.27 6.55
N ALA A 37 -23.53 3.28 6.89
CA ALA A 37 -23.19 1.87 6.72
C ALA A 37 -22.84 1.53 5.25
N LYS A 38 -23.61 2.08 4.30
CA LYS A 38 -23.30 1.93 2.86
C LYS A 38 -21.96 2.58 2.50
N TYR A 39 -21.66 3.77 3.00
CA TYR A 39 -20.36 4.40 2.80
C TYR A 39 -19.22 3.54 3.32
N GLN A 40 -19.33 3.01 4.54
CA GLN A 40 -18.30 2.13 5.13
C GLN A 40 -18.06 0.89 4.26
N GLN A 41 -19.13 0.27 3.75
CA GLN A 41 -18.98 -0.84 2.81
C GLN A 41 -18.22 -0.43 1.54
N LEU A 42 -18.52 0.73 0.95
CA LEU A 42 -17.82 1.24 -0.23
C LEU A 42 -16.34 1.54 0.03
N VAL A 43 -15.98 1.97 1.25
CA VAL A 43 -14.59 2.17 1.67
C VAL A 43 -13.84 0.83 1.74
N VAL A 44 -14.47 -0.20 2.32
CA VAL A 44 -13.88 -1.55 2.41
C VAL A 44 -13.71 -2.19 1.03
N GLU A 45 -14.68 -2.03 0.15
CA GLU A 45 -14.65 -2.58 -1.23
C GLU A 45 -13.71 -1.82 -2.17
N LYS A 46 -13.17 -0.68 -1.77
CA LYS A 46 -12.32 0.14 -2.63
C LYS A 46 -11.03 -0.59 -2.98
N ASP A 47 -10.64 -0.54 -4.25
CA ASP A 47 -9.31 -0.98 -4.68
C ASP A 47 -8.25 0.05 -4.26
N TRP A 48 -7.58 -0.23 -3.15
CA TRP A 48 -6.54 0.63 -2.57
C TRP A 48 -5.21 0.60 -3.33
N LYS A 49 -5.06 -0.25 -4.35
CA LYS A 49 -3.84 -0.28 -5.17
C LYS A 49 -3.61 1.00 -5.94
N VAL A 50 -4.67 1.75 -6.24
CA VAL A 50 -4.63 3.00 -7.00
C VAL A 50 -5.31 4.09 -6.18
N SER A 51 -4.55 4.63 -5.22
CA SER A 51 -5.01 5.73 -4.36
C SER A 51 -4.08 6.94 -4.52
N ASP A 52 -4.68 8.13 -4.56
CA ASP A 52 -3.96 9.41 -4.70
C ASP A 52 -3.99 10.23 -3.39
N LEU A 53 -4.25 9.57 -2.26
CA LEU A 53 -4.33 10.20 -0.96
C LEU A 53 -2.96 10.63 -0.46
N LYS A 54 -2.95 11.70 0.34
CA LYS A 54 -1.72 12.19 0.99
C LYS A 54 -1.15 11.16 1.97
N SER A 55 -2.01 10.46 2.70
CA SER A 55 -1.64 9.40 3.63
C SER A 55 -0.84 8.29 2.95
N ASP A 56 -1.26 7.86 1.76
CA ASP A 56 -0.55 6.82 1.00
C ASP A 56 0.82 7.27 0.51
N ALA A 57 0.94 8.53 0.06
CA ALA A 57 2.21 9.11 -0.34
C ALA A 57 3.17 9.26 0.86
N GLU A 58 2.67 9.69 2.02
CA GLU A 58 3.43 9.79 3.26
C GLU A 58 3.89 8.41 3.76
N TYR A 59 3.03 7.40 3.66
CA TYR A 59 3.36 6.01 3.96
C TYR A 59 4.48 5.49 3.05
N ALA A 60 4.35 5.66 1.73
CA ALA A 60 5.36 5.26 0.76
C ALA A 60 6.72 5.93 1.05
N ALA A 61 6.72 7.22 1.38
CA ALA A 61 7.92 7.95 1.77
C ALA A 61 8.56 7.38 3.05
N THR A 62 7.74 7.01 4.03
CA THR A 62 8.21 6.38 5.28
C THR A 62 8.85 5.02 5.01
N VAL A 63 8.23 4.19 4.17
CA VAL A 63 8.79 2.88 3.76
C VAL A 63 10.16 3.05 3.09
N ILE A 64 10.30 4.03 2.21
CA ILE A 64 11.58 4.34 1.55
C ILE A 64 12.62 4.82 2.58
N ALA A 65 12.22 5.70 3.50
CA ALA A 65 13.12 6.29 4.50
C ALA A 65 13.75 5.23 5.43
N VAL A 66 13.05 4.13 5.71
CA VAL A 66 13.57 3.02 6.52
C VAL A 66 14.34 1.97 5.70
N GLY A 67 14.55 2.20 4.40
CA GLY A 67 15.22 1.24 3.50
C GLY A 67 14.37 0.02 3.11
N ALA A 68 13.06 0.08 3.40
CA ALA A 68 12.10 -0.93 2.99
C ALA A 68 11.59 -0.67 1.56
N LYS A 69 10.84 -1.62 1.02
CA LYS A 69 10.21 -1.51 -0.31
C LYS A 69 8.74 -1.90 -0.23
N GLN A 70 7.90 -1.31 -1.07
CA GLN A 70 6.49 -1.70 -1.15
C GLN A 70 6.31 -2.92 -2.04
N CYS A 71 5.44 -3.84 -1.61
CA CYS A 71 5.04 -4.98 -2.41
C CYS A 71 4.34 -4.52 -3.70
N PRO A 72 4.77 -4.97 -4.90
CA PRO A 72 4.18 -4.56 -6.17
C PRO A 72 2.72 -5.01 -6.36
N GLY A 73 2.28 -6.02 -5.61
CA GLY A 73 0.92 -6.57 -5.71
C GLY A 73 -0.11 -5.89 -4.82
N CYS A 74 0.28 -5.43 -3.63
CA CYS A 74 -0.65 -4.90 -2.62
C CYS A 74 -0.20 -3.63 -1.89
N GLY A 75 1.03 -3.15 -2.13
CA GLY A 75 1.51 -1.87 -1.58
C GLY A 75 2.02 -1.90 -0.13
N ILE A 76 1.87 -3.00 0.61
CA ILE A 76 2.43 -3.10 1.97
C ILE A 76 3.96 -2.97 1.93
N GLY A 77 4.51 -2.16 2.83
CA GLY A 77 5.95 -2.04 3.05
C GLY A 77 6.51 -3.33 3.64
N VAL A 78 7.58 -3.84 3.03
CA VAL A 78 8.34 -4.99 3.52
C VAL A 78 9.82 -4.65 3.54
N GLN A 79 10.50 -5.12 4.57
CA GLN A 79 11.94 -4.96 4.73
C GLN A 79 12.59 -6.32 4.63
N ARG A 80 13.75 -6.38 3.95
CA ARG A 80 14.60 -7.55 3.95
C ARG A 80 15.72 -7.35 4.95
N ASP A 81 15.76 -8.18 5.98
CA ASP A 81 16.82 -8.12 7.01
C ASP A 81 18.10 -8.83 6.54
N PHE A 82 17.98 -10.05 6.00
CA PHE A 82 19.08 -10.86 5.49
C PHE A 82 18.59 -11.92 4.50
N GLY A 83 19.52 -12.62 3.86
CA GLY A 83 19.23 -13.72 2.93
C GLY A 83 19.05 -13.27 1.47
N CYS A 84 18.49 -14.15 0.65
CA CYS A 84 18.36 -13.90 -0.78
C CYS A 84 17.31 -12.82 -1.09
N VAL A 85 17.32 -12.34 -2.34
CA VAL A 85 16.40 -11.31 -2.81
C VAL A 85 14.98 -11.83 -3.06
N HIS A 86 14.66 -13.09 -2.72
CA HIS A 86 13.29 -13.59 -2.72
C HIS A 86 12.51 -12.97 -1.58
N MET A 87 11.41 -12.29 -1.89
CA MET A 87 10.53 -11.72 -0.89
C MET A 87 9.13 -12.35 -0.98
N ALA A 88 8.57 -12.72 0.17
CA ALA A 88 7.21 -13.20 0.31
C ALA A 88 6.41 -12.22 1.17
N CYS A 89 5.44 -11.55 0.56
CA CYS A 89 4.54 -10.62 1.23
C CYS A 89 3.58 -11.38 2.17
N PRO A 90 3.16 -10.79 3.31
CA PRO A 90 2.11 -11.36 4.18
C PRO A 90 0.80 -11.68 3.44
N ASN A 91 0.51 -10.95 2.35
CA ASN A 91 -0.64 -11.19 1.48
C ASN A 91 -0.39 -12.25 0.39
N GLY A 92 0.70 -13.03 0.48
CA GLY A 92 1.00 -14.17 -0.41
C GLY A 92 1.74 -13.85 -1.71
N HIS A 93 2.00 -12.58 -2.03
CA HIS A 93 2.73 -12.22 -3.25
C HIS A 93 4.23 -12.54 -3.13
N GLN A 94 4.81 -13.16 -4.15
CA GLN A 94 6.24 -13.42 -4.21
C GLN A 94 6.94 -12.62 -5.32
N PHE A 95 8.00 -11.91 -4.96
CA PHE A 95 8.69 -11.01 -5.86
C PHE A 95 10.19 -10.88 -5.52
N CYS A 96 10.95 -10.31 -6.46
CA CYS A 96 12.35 -9.97 -6.26
C CYS A 96 12.46 -8.64 -5.50
N TYR A 97 13.14 -8.63 -4.35
CA TYR A 97 13.35 -7.43 -3.55
C TYR A 97 14.18 -6.36 -4.29
N THR A 98 15.07 -6.77 -5.20
CA THR A 98 15.91 -5.83 -5.96
C THR A 98 15.08 -5.03 -6.96
N CYS A 99 14.39 -5.71 -7.87
CA CYS A 99 13.70 -5.10 -9.01
C CYS A 99 12.18 -5.01 -8.89
N LEU A 100 11.59 -5.59 -7.84
CA LEU A 100 10.13 -5.70 -7.64
C LEU A 100 9.38 -6.49 -8.72
N GLY A 101 10.10 -7.24 -9.56
CA GLY A 101 9.50 -8.15 -10.54
C GLY A 101 8.97 -9.43 -9.89
N VAL A 102 8.08 -10.13 -10.59
CA VAL A 102 7.57 -11.46 -10.18
C VAL A 102 8.74 -12.40 -9.94
N TRP A 103 8.71 -13.13 -8.82
CA TRP A 103 9.81 -14.01 -8.43
C TRP A 103 10.15 -15.03 -9.54
N GLY A 104 11.43 -15.28 -9.75
CA GLY A 104 11.93 -16.23 -10.77
C GLY A 104 11.89 -15.74 -12.21
N THR A 105 11.31 -14.55 -12.48
CA THR A 105 11.26 -13.99 -13.85
C THR A 105 12.41 -13.03 -14.16
N CYS A 106 13.10 -12.54 -13.14
CA CYS A 106 14.22 -11.61 -13.28
C CYS A 106 15.58 -12.33 -13.24
N LYS A 107 16.61 -11.69 -13.81
CA LYS A 107 18.01 -12.14 -13.73
C LYS A 107 18.81 -11.47 -12.60
N CYS A 108 18.13 -10.98 -11.58
CA CYS A 108 18.82 -10.38 -10.43
C CYS A 108 19.63 -11.45 -9.69
N PRO A 109 20.84 -11.13 -9.20
CA PRO A 109 21.61 -12.06 -8.40
C PRO A 109 20.83 -12.42 -7.12
N LEU A 110 20.88 -13.69 -6.72
CA LEU A 110 20.17 -14.18 -5.54
C LEU A 110 20.60 -13.44 -4.27
N ILE A 111 21.89 -13.09 -4.17
CA ILE A 111 22.46 -12.24 -3.14
C ILE A 111 23.24 -11.14 -3.87
N PRO A 112 22.99 -9.84 -3.60
CA PRO A 112 23.76 -8.77 -4.22
C PRO A 112 25.26 -8.92 -3.94
N GLU A 113 26.10 -8.67 -4.93
CA GLU A 113 27.55 -8.87 -4.86
C GLU A 113 28.20 -8.19 -3.65
N ALA A 114 27.79 -6.96 -3.33
CA ALA A 114 28.30 -6.23 -2.17
C ALA A 114 27.99 -6.93 -0.84
N GLU A 115 26.81 -7.54 -0.73
CA GLU A 115 26.42 -8.32 0.45
C GLU A 115 27.15 -9.66 0.50
N LEU A 116 27.34 -10.31 -0.65
CA LEU A 116 28.08 -11.56 -0.74
C LEU A 116 29.53 -11.39 -0.28
N ARG A 117 30.22 -10.32 -0.72
CA ARG A 117 31.58 -10.00 -0.27
C ARG A 117 31.65 -9.74 1.22
N ALA A 118 30.69 -8.97 1.75
CA ALA A 118 30.60 -8.73 3.19
C ALA A 118 30.41 -10.02 4.00
N ILE A 119 29.64 -10.99 3.47
CA ILE A 119 29.46 -12.31 4.10
C ILE A 119 30.76 -13.14 4.03
N LEU A 120 31.49 -13.06 2.91
CA LEU A 120 32.73 -13.82 2.70
C LEU A 120 33.97 -13.18 3.37
N GLY A 121 33.86 -11.93 3.84
CA GLY A 121 34.96 -11.21 4.48
C GLY A 121 35.99 -10.65 3.50
N GLU A 122 35.57 -10.38 2.25
CA GLU A 122 36.39 -9.81 1.17
C GLU A 122 36.21 -8.29 1.02
#